data_AF-A0A7N9D041-F1
#
_entry.id   AF-A0A7N9D041-F1
#
_cell.length_a   1.000
_cell.length_b   1.000
_cell.length_c   1.000
_cell.angle_alpha   90.00
_cell.angle_beta   90.00
_cell.angle_gamma   90.00
#
_symmetry.space_group_name_H-M   'P 1'
#
loop_
_entity.id
_entity.type
_entity.pdbx_description
1 polymer ?
#
loop_
_entity_poly.entity_id
_entity_poly.type
_entity_poly.pdbx_seq_one_letter_code
_entity_poly.pdbx_strand_id
1 'polypeptide(L)'
;MRGMRLALLALVLAACGELAPALHCYVCLEPTGVSDCNTIATCTMNETMCKTTLYSREIGEALKCYTCEQPMVSAACKTITYCKPEDTACMTTLVTVEAEFPFNQSPVVTRSCSRSCMATDPDSIGAAHLIYCCFRDLCNSEL
;
A
#
# COMPACT_ATOMS: atom_id res chain seq x y z
N MET A 1 65.27 22.81 -30.20
CA MET A 1 63.82 22.51 -30.37
C MET A 1 63.31 21.27 -29.62
N ARG A 2 64.17 20.42 -29.04
CA ARG A 2 63.78 19.16 -28.35
C ARG A 2 63.29 19.38 -26.90
N GLY A 3 63.84 20.38 -26.20
CA GLY A 3 63.45 20.73 -24.82
C GLY A 3 62.06 21.35 -24.68
N MET A 4 61.60 22.13 -25.68
CA MET A 4 60.25 22.73 -25.69
C MET A 4 59.16 21.65 -25.76
N ARG A 5 59.38 20.57 -26.51
CA ARG A 5 58.43 19.44 -26.60
C ARG A 5 58.35 18.64 -25.30
N LEU A 6 59.48 18.45 -24.61
CA LEU A 6 59.52 17.76 -23.32
C LEU A 6 58.85 18.59 -22.22
N ALA A 7 59.02 19.91 -22.23
CA ALA A 7 58.32 20.81 -21.32
C ALA A 7 56.81 20.81 -21.56
N LEU A 8 56.37 20.83 -22.83
CA LEU A 8 54.95 20.71 -23.20
C LEU A 8 54.34 19.36 -22.79
N LEU A 9 55.06 18.25 -23.01
CA LEU A 9 54.64 16.91 -22.57
C LEU A 9 54.53 16.82 -21.03
N ALA A 10 55.47 17.42 -20.30
CA ALA A 10 55.44 17.46 -18.83
C ALA A 10 54.26 18.31 -18.30
N LEU A 11 53.96 19.44 -18.96
CA LEU A 11 52.81 20.30 -18.61
C LEU A 11 51.47 19.61 -18.86
N VAL A 12 51.35 18.83 -19.95
CA VAL A 12 50.12 18.07 -20.26
C VAL A 12 49.93 16.92 -19.25
N LEU A 13 51.00 16.24 -18.85
CA LEU A 13 50.92 15.20 -17.81
C LEU A 13 50.61 15.77 -16.42
N ALA A 14 51.09 16.98 -16.10
CA ALA A 14 50.80 17.66 -14.83
C ALA A 14 49.36 18.20 -14.74
N ALA A 15 48.76 18.61 -15.87
CA ALA A 15 47.38 19.09 -15.90
C ALA A 15 46.33 17.96 -15.92
N CYS A 16 46.75 16.72 -16.17
CA CYS A 16 45.87 15.54 -16.22
C CYS A 16 45.83 14.73 -14.93
N GLY A 17 46.57 15.16 -13.89
CA GLY A 17 46.51 14.60 -12.55
C GLY A 17 45.33 15.21 -11.77
N GLU A 18 44.27 14.42 -11.62
CA GLU A 18 43.23 14.56 -10.59
C GLU A 18 42.25 15.74 -10.74
N LEU A 19 41.55 15.81 -11.86
CA LEU A 19 40.14 16.25 -11.84
C LEU A 19 39.28 15.01 -11.62
N ALA A 20 39.26 14.48 -10.39
CA ALA A 20 38.22 13.54 -10.00
C ALA A 20 36.91 14.35 -9.97
N PRO A 21 35.96 14.14 -10.90
CA PRO A 21 34.68 14.82 -10.82
C PRO A 21 34.05 14.44 -9.48
N ALA A 22 33.69 15.45 -8.67
CA ALA A 22 32.96 15.20 -7.44
C ALA A 22 31.63 14.55 -7.84
N LEU A 23 31.41 13.31 -7.39
CA LEU A 23 30.21 12.54 -7.72
C LEU A 23 28.98 13.27 -7.16
N HIS A 24 27.94 13.45 -7.97
CA HIS A 24 26.68 14.02 -7.52
C HIS A 24 25.62 12.91 -7.42
N CYS A 25 24.94 12.87 -6.27
CA CYS A 25 24.01 11.81 -5.90
C CYS A 25 22.68 12.42 -5.46
N TYR A 26 21.54 11.77 -5.72
CA TYR A 26 20.27 12.17 -5.12
C TYR A 26 20.16 11.64 -3.69
N VAL A 27 19.79 12.51 -2.74
CA VAL A 27 19.67 12.19 -1.32
C VAL A 27 18.32 12.63 -0.76
N CYS A 28 17.83 11.89 0.23
CA CYS A 28 16.60 12.19 0.94
C CYS A 28 16.79 11.97 2.43
N LEU A 29 16.36 12.94 3.25
CA LEU A 29 16.43 12.82 4.71
C LEU A 29 15.42 11.80 5.27
N GLU A 30 14.32 11.55 4.54
CA GLU A 30 13.28 10.60 4.90
C GLU A 30 12.93 9.66 3.73
N PRO A 31 12.50 8.41 4.02
CA PRO A 31 12.07 7.46 2.99
C PRO A 31 10.85 8.01 2.24
N THR A 32 11.05 8.40 0.99
CA THR A 32 10.05 9.03 0.11
C THR A 32 9.92 8.26 -1.20
N GLY A 33 8.91 8.60 -2.00
CA GLY A 33 8.77 8.03 -3.34
C GLY A 33 9.99 8.33 -4.19
N VAL A 34 10.36 7.42 -5.10
CA VAL A 34 11.54 7.58 -5.97
C VAL A 34 11.45 8.86 -6.82
N SER A 35 10.23 9.28 -7.20
CA SER A 35 9.98 10.54 -7.93
C SER A 35 10.31 11.79 -7.12
N ASP A 36 10.15 11.71 -5.80
CA ASP A 36 10.26 12.85 -4.90
C ASP A 36 11.69 13.02 -4.38
N CYS A 37 12.54 12.00 -4.61
CA CYS A 37 13.93 12.00 -4.17
C CYS A 37 14.88 12.63 -5.19
N ASN A 38 14.87 13.97 -5.23
CA ASN A 38 15.59 14.75 -6.24
C ASN A 38 16.61 15.76 -5.66
N THR A 39 16.89 15.72 -4.36
CA THR A 39 17.87 16.63 -3.75
C THR A 39 19.28 16.19 -4.13
N ILE A 40 20.01 17.03 -4.87
CA ILE A 40 21.38 16.71 -5.29
C ILE A 40 22.36 17.03 -4.15
N ALA A 41 23.17 16.06 -3.78
CA ALA A 41 24.30 16.23 -2.87
C ALA A 41 25.62 15.84 -3.54
N THR A 42 26.68 16.55 -3.16
CA THR A 42 28.05 16.21 -3.56
C THR A 42 28.56 15.11 -2.64
N CYS A 43 28.84 13.95 -3.22
CA CYS A 43 29.38 12.78 -2.56
C CYS A 43 30.87 13.00 -2.21
N THR A 44 31.35 12.30 -1.18
CA THR A 44 32.73 12.42 -0.66
C THR A 44 33.74 11.80 -1.62
N MET A 45 35.01 12.17 -1.50
CA MET A 45 36.09 11.67 -2.39
C MET A 45 36.30 10.14 -2.33
N ASN A 46 35.76 9.48 -1.31
CA ASN A 46 35.83 8.03 -1.15
C ASN A 46 34.68 7.28 -1.84
N GLU A 47 33.68 8.01 -2.34
CA GLU A 47 32.50 7.44 -3.00
C GLU A 47 32.69 7.45 -4.52
N THR A 48 32.50 6.28 -5.14
CA THR A 48 32.68 6.08 -6.58
C THR A 48 31.38 5.75 -7.31
N MET A 49 30.28 5.51 -6.58
CA MET A 49 28.94 5.25 -7.12
C MET A 49 27.84 5.67 -6.16
N CYS A 50 26.64 5.96 -6.69
CA CYS A 50 25.45 6.21 -5.88
C CYS A 50 24.80 4.88 -5.48
N LYS A 51 24.44 4.72 -4.19
CA LYS A 51 23.66 3.58 -3.71
C LYS A 51 22.20 3.98 -3.52
N THR A 52 21.29 3.15 -4.04
CA THR A 52 19.85 3.29 -3.77
C THR A 52 19.44 2.24 -2.74
N THR A 53 18.84 2.68 -1.63
CA THR A 53 18.23 1.78 -0.64
C THR A 53 16.73 1.82 -0.82
N LEU A 54 16.15 0.72 -1.29
CA LEU A 54 14.71 0.57 -1.41
C LEU A 54 14.14 0.09 -0.08
N TYR A 55 13.23 0.87 0.49
CA TYR A 55 12.41 0.45 1.61
C TYR A 55 11.06 0.00 1.07
N SER A 56 10.70 -1.25 1.33
CA SER A 56 9.31 -1.69 1.17
C SER A 56 8.51 -1.04 2.30
N ARG A 57 7.96 0.15 2.06
CA ARG A 57 6.99 0.73 2.97
C ARG A 57 5.72 -0.10 2.81
N GLU A 58 5.48 -1.05 3.72
CA GLU A 58 4.17 -1.68 3.89
C GLU A 58 3.17 -0.64 4.40
N ILE A 59 2.90 0.40 3.61
CA ILE A 59 1.54 0.92 3.61
C ILE A 59 0.81 -0.04 2.70
N GLY A 60 0.42 -1.21 3.24
CA GLY A 60 -0.58 -2.01 2.56
C GLY A 60 -1.74 -1.08 2.24
N GLU A 61 -2.21 -1.07 1.00
CA GLU A 61 -3.42 -0.32 0.67
C GLU A 61 -4.50 -0.73 1.66
N ALA A 62 -5.11 0.25 2.31
CA ALA A 62 -6.16 -0.02 3.29
C ALA A 62 -7.28 -0.78 2.59
N LEU A 63 -7.58 -1.99 3.09
CA LEU A 63 -8.64 -2.86 2.58
C LEU A 63 -9.92 -2.04 2.39
N LYS A 64 -10.55 -2.16 1.24
CA LYS A 64 -11.82 -1.49 0.94
C LYS A 64 -12.95 -2.48 1.13
N CYS A 65 -13.99 -2.11 1.86
CA CYS A 65 -15.19 -2.93 2.02
C CYS A 65 -16.43 -2.10 1.76
N TYR A 66 -17.52 -2.77 1.37
CA TYR A 66 -18.84 -2.18 1.50
C TYR A 66 -19.27 -2.18 2.97
N THR A 67 -19.86 -1.09 3.45
CA THR A 67 -20.33 -0.96 4.84
C THR A 67 -21.70 -0.28 4.91
N CYS A 68 -22.41 -0.47 6.02
CA CYS A 68 -23.59 0.29 6.37
C CYS A 68 -23.76 0.32 7.90
N GLU A 69 -24.15 1.47 8.45
CA GLU A 69 -24.30 1.67 9.90
C GLU A 69 -25.54 0.98 10.48
N GLN A 70 -26.59 0.83 9.66
CA GLN A 70 -27.87 0.24 10.06
C GLN A 70 -28.20 -0.95 9.16
N PRO A 71 -28.87 -1.99 9.71
CA PRO A 71 -29.35 -3.11 8.91
C PRO A 71 -30.27 -2.61 7.80
N MET A 72 -29.93 -2.91 6.56
CA MET A 72 -30.73 -2.52 5.40
C MET A 72 -30.72 -3.61 4.34
N VAL A 73 -31.55 -3.47 3.32
CA VAL A 73 -31.59 -4.42 2.21
C VAL A 73 -30.19 -4.55 1.57
N SER A 74 -29.80 -5.79 1.23
CA SER A 74 -28.49 -6.10 0.63
C SER A 74 -28.12 -5.19 -0.55
N ALA A 75 -29.11 -4.86 -1.38
CA ALA A 75 -28.94 -3.96 -2.52
C ALA A 75 -28.51 -2.53 -2.16
N ALA A 76 -28.91 -2.03 -0.98
CA ALA A 76 -28.63 -0.66 -0.53
C ALA A 76 -27.36 -0.55 0.32
N CYS A 77 -26.90 -1.61 0.99
CA CYS A 77 -25.70 -1.62 1.84
C CYS A 77 -24.41 -1.64 1.00
N LYS A 78 -24.16 -0.60 0.19
CA LYS A 78 -23.04 -0.53 -0.76
C LYS A 78 -22.17 0.73 -0.60
N THR A 79 -22.05 1.26 0.62
CA THR A 79 -21.13 2.38 0.89
C THR A 79 -19.69 1.89 0.92
N ILE A 80 -18.82 2.40 0.05
CA ILE A 80 -17.39 2.06 0.04
C ILE A 80 -16.71 2.71 1.25
N THR A 81 -15.97 1.93 2.02
CA THR A 81 -15.19 2.40 3.17
C THR A 81 -13.77 1.86 3.11
N TYR A 82 -12.80 2.73 3.39
CA TYR A 82 -11.41 2.34 3.62
C TYR A 82 -11.30 1.86 5.06
N CYS A 83 -10.99 0.58 5.24
CA CYS A 83 -10.86 -0.03 6.55
C CYS A 83 -9.60 0.46 7.28
N LYS A 84 -9.51 0.17 8.58
CA LYS A 84 -8.32 0.51 9.35
C LYS A 84 -7.15 -0.42 8.95
N PRO A 85 -5.88 -0.01 9.14
CA PRO A 85 -4.73 -0.86 8.84
C PRO A 85 -4.73 -2.21 9.59
N GLU A 86 -5.35 -2.25 10.77
CA GLU A 86 -5.53 -3.47 11.55
C GLU A 86 -6.65 -4.41 11.04
N ASP A 87 -7.54 -3.92 10.17
CA ASP A 87 -8.63 -4.72 9.62
C ASP A 87 -8.13 -5.57 8.45
N THR A 88 -8.44 -6.86 8.47
CA THR A 88 -7.95 -7.81 7.46
C THR A 88 -9.07 -8.43 6.63
N ALA A 89 -10.32 -8.25 7.03
CA ALA A 89 -11.48 -8.86 6.38
C ALA A 89 -12.66 -7.88 6.25
N CYS A 90 -13.44 -8.07 5.20
CA CYS A 90 -14.81 -7.59 5.11
C CYS A 90 -15.74 -8.62 5.75
N MET A 91 -16.58 -8.14 6.67
CA MET A 91 -17.59 -8.92 7.37
C MET A 91 -18.97 -8.53 6.88
N THR A 92 -19.81 -9.53 6.61
CA THR A 92 -21.23 -9.36 6.30
C THR A 92 -22.05 -10.20 7.25
N THR A 93 -23.00 -9.57 7.93
CA THR A 93 -23.96 -10.23 8.79
C THR A 93 -25.32 -10.22 8.11
N LEU A 94 -25.82 -11.39 7.74
CA LEU A 94 -27.22 -11.53 7.34
C LEU A 94 -28.08 -11.54 8.60
N VAL A 95 -29.05 -10.64 8.64
CA VAL A 95 -30.04 -10.53 9.70
C VAL A 95 -31.27 -11.27 9.22
N THR A 96 -31.54 -12.47 9.77
CA THR A 96 -32.79 -13.15 9.45
C THR A 96 -33.92 -12.38 10.11
N VAL A 97 -34.75 -11.71 9.31
CA VAL A 97 -36.00 -11.16 9.80
C VAL A 97 -36.88 -12.36 10.14
N GLU A 98 -37.20 -12.53 11.41
CA GLU A 98 -38.23 -13.47 11.88
C GLU A 98 -39.57 -13.00 11.30
N ALA A 99 -39.87 -13.37 10.06
CA ALA A 99 -41.13 -13.04 9.42
C ALA A 99 -42.10 -14.21 9.57
N GLU A 100 -43.26 -13.94 10.14
CA GLU A 100 -44.41 -14.82 10.01
C GLU A 100 -44.75 -14.93 8.52
N PHE A 101 -44.94 -16.15 8.04
CA PHE A 101 -45.15 -16.49 6.64
C PHE A 101 -46.21 -15.57 5.98
N PRO A 102 -46.02 -15.05 4.74
CA PRO A 102 -45.02 -15.40 3.72
C PRO A 102 -43.82 -14.44 3.62
N PHE A 103 -42.62 -15.00 3.38
CA PHE A 103 -41.34 -14.27 3.26
C PHE A 103 -41.18 -13.60 1.90
N ASN A 104 -41.85 -12.47 1.69
CA ASN A 104 -41.71 -11.67 0.47
C ASN A 104 -40.72 -10.50 0.63
N GLN A 105 -39.88 -10.52 1.67
CA GLN A 105 -39.00 -9.41 2.05
C GLN A 105 -37.55 -9.70 1.63
N SER A 106 -36.88 -8.71 1.04
CA SER A 106 -35.47 -8.81 0.65
C SER A 106 -34.57 -9.04 1.88
N PRO A 107 -33.46 -9.79 1.73
CA PRO A 107 -32.55 -10.05 2.85
C PRO A 107 -31.96 -8.74 3.39
N VAL A 108 -31.98 -8.60 4.71
CA VAL A 108 -31.41 -7.48 5.45
C VAL A 108 -29.99 -7.87 5.88
N VAL A 109 -29.03 -7.00 5.63
CA VAL A 109 -27.62 -7.22 5.96
C VAL A 109 -27.02 -6.03 6.68
N THR A 110 -25.98 -6.31 7.45
CA THR A 110 -25.04 -5.30 7.95
C THR A 110 -23.66 -5.66 7.41
N ARG A 111 -22.91 -4.68 6.91
CA ARG A 111 -21.54 -4.90 6.41
C ARG A 111 -20.56 -4.00 7.15
N SER A 112 -19.40 -4.53 7.51
CA SER A 112 -18.36 -3.81 8.25
C SER A 112 -16.95 -4.33 7.92
N CYS A 113 -15.94 -3.55 8.26
CA CYS A 113 -14.55 -4.01 8.33
C CYS A 113 -14.34 -4.81 9.63
N SER A 114 -13.42 -5.78 9.61
CA SER A 114 -13.04 -6.52 10.81
C SER A 114 -11.58 -6.96 10.78
N ARG A 115 -10.91 -6.80 11.93
CA ARG A 115 -9.60 -7.39 12.21
C ARG A 115 -9.61 -8.91 12.28
N SER A 116 -10.69 -9.49 12.79
CA SER A 116 -10.86 -10.93 12.96
C SER A 116 -12.29 -11.31 12.58
N CYS A 117 -12.44 -12.03 11.47
CA CYS A 117 -13.75 -12.47 11.00
C CYS A 117 -13.85 -13.98 11.08
N MET A 118 -14.82 -14.47 11.86
CA MET A 118 -15.12 -15.88 12.01
C MET A 118 -16.51 -16.13 11.40
N ALA A 119 -16.54 -16.86 10.28
CA ALA A 119 -17.79 -17.18 9.61
C ALA A 119 -18.63 -18.13 10.47
N THR A 120 -19.95 -18.01 10.36
CA THR A 120 -20.86 -18.93 11.05
C THR A 120 -20.74 -20.32 10.40
N ASP A 121 -20.70 -21.36 11.24
CA ASP A 121 -20.72 -22.74 10.77
C ASP A 121 -22.06 -23.05 10.08
N PRO A 122 -22.08 -23.53 8.82
CA PRO A 122 -23.31 -23.87 8.12
C PRO A 122 -24.17 -24.93 8.83
N ASP A 123 -23.58 -25.75 9.71
CA ASP A 123 -24.30 -26.80 10.45
C ASP A 123 -24.89 -26.28 11.78
N SER A 124 -24.70 -25.00 12.11
CA SER A 124 -25.21 -24.39 13.35
C SER A 124 -26.72 -24.10 13.26
N ILE A 125 -27.54 -24.95 13.86
CA ILE A 125 -28.98 -24.77 13.96
C ILE A 125 -29.29 -23.66 14.99
N GLY A 126 -30.03 -22.63 14.57
CA GLY A 126 -30.56 -21.58 15.46
C GLY A 126 -29.74 -20.29 15.54
N ALA A 127 -28.72 -20.10 14.68
CA ALA A 127 -28.02 -18.83 14.59
C ALA A 127 -28.93 -17.75 13.96
N ALA A 128 -29.34 -16.74 14.75
CA ALA A 128 -30.14 -15.59 14.29
C ALA A 128 -29.39 -14.70 13.29
N HIS A 129 -28.07 -14.84 13.19
CA HIS A 129 -27.20 -14.03 12.36
C HIS A 129 -26.14 -14.91 11.68
N LEU A 130 -26.16 -14.95 10.35
CA LEU A 130 -25.14 -15.63 9.55
C LEU A 130 -24.02 -14.64 9.22
N ILE A 131 -22.78 -15.01 9.57
CA ILE A 131 -21.59 -14.20 9.33
C ILE A 131 -20.82 -14.75 8.13
N TYR A 132 -20.55 -13.88 7.16
CA TYR A 132 -19.72 -14.14 5.99
C TYR A 132 -18.47 -13.26 6.02
N CYS A 133 -17.33 -13.83 5.67
CA CYS A 133 -16.02 -13.19 5.73
C CYS A 133 -15.30 -13.29 4.39
N CYS A 134 -14.68 -12.21 3.93
CA CYS A 134 -13.82 -12.21 2.74
C CYS A 134 -12.66 -11.21 2.88
N PHE A 135 -11.56 -11.42 2.14
CA PHE A 135 -10.25 -10.81 2.40
C PHE A 135 -9.68 -10.06 1.17
N ARG A 136 -10.55 -9.46 0.36
CA ARG A 136 -10.17 -8.70 -0.85
C ARG A 136 -10.99 -7.43 -0.92
N ASP A 137 -10.48 -6.43 -1.64
CA ASP A 137 -11.21 -5.18 -1.83
C ASP A 137 -12.59 -5.41 -2.43
N LEU A 138 -13.59 -4.84 -1.77
CA LEU A 138 -14.99 -4.81 -2.20
C LEU A 138 -15.59 -6.21 -2.44
N CYS A 139 -15.03 -7.24 -1.79
CA CYS A 139 -15.44 -8.63 -1.96
C CYS A 139 -16.85 -8.91 -1.43
N ASN A 140 -17.34 -8.10 -0.49
CA ASN A 140 -18.66 -8.21 0.11
C ASN A 140 -19.72 -7.41 -0.68
N SER A 141 -19.65 -7.43 -2.01
CA SER A 141 -20.54 -6.67 -2.91
C SER A 141 -21.95 -7.23 -2.96
N GLU A 142 -22.07 -8.55 -3.05
CA GLU A 142 -23.33 -9.27 -3.22
C GLU A 142 -23.52 -10.29 -2.09
N LEU A 143 -24.80 -10.48 -1.74
CA LEU A 143 -25.32 -11.58 -0.95
C LEU A 143 -26.61 -12.05 -1.61
#